data_AF-A0A7S1GQB4-F1
#
_entry.id   AF-A0A7S1GQB4-F1
#
_cell.length_a   1.000
_cell.length_b   1.000
_cell.length_c   1.000
_cell.angle_alpha   90.00
_cell.angle_beta   90.00
_cell.angle_gamma   90.00
#
_symmetry.space_group_name_H-M   'P 1'
#
loop_
_entity.id
_entity.type
_entity.pdbx_description
1 polymer ?
#
loop_
_entity_poly.entity_id
_entity_poly.type
_entity_poly.pdbx_seq_one_letter_code
_entity_poly.pdbx_strand_id
1 'polypeptide(L)'
;MALRPWMRLQAQVAARGPQDLQPLVPEAPHRELRPLVDAINALLERLRASQQRERQLIADAAHELRTPLTAMRISAEALGEHDAPPELMDNLLRGNERASRLVGQLLKLMRSDARRDEPLLAPVALHELLQERLADFVVPAGRVGVELELDSQAAPTLRGEREALTSLVDNLVENAIKY
;
A
#
# COMPACT_ATOMS: atom_id res chain seq x y z
N MET A 1 36.07 -33.60 -14.26
CA MET A 1 36.31 -32.13 -14.17
C MET A 1 35.13 -31.27 -14.65
N ALA A 2 34.01 -31.83 -15.13
CA ALA A 2 32.91 -31.06 -15.72
C ALA A 2 31.94 -30.36 -14.74
N LEU A 3 31.91 -30.74 -13.45
CA LEU A 3 30.91 -30.24 -12.47
C LEU A 3 31.44 -29.18 -11.48
N ARG A 4 32.75 -28.92 -11.45
CA ARG A 4 33.35 -27.92 -10.53
C ARG A 4 32.75 -26.51 -10.65
N PRO A 5 32.45 -25.98 -11.85
CA PRO A 5 31.88 -24.64 -11.99
C PRO A 5 30.47 -24.55 -11.40
N TRP A 6 29.69 -25.63 -11.54
CA TRP A 6 28.35 -25.73 -10.97
C TRP A 6 28.37 -25.74 -9.45
N MET A 7 29.25 -26.54 -8.85
CA MET A 7 29.41 -26.60 -7.38
C MET A 7 29.88 -25.27 -6.79
N ARG A 8 30.72 -24.50 -7.51
CA ARG A 8 31.13 -23.16 -7.09
C ARG A 8 30.01 -22.14 -7.18
N LEU A 9 29.23 -22.15 -8.27
CA LEU A 9 28.06 -21.29 -8.40
C LEU A 9 27.02 -21.60 -7.30
N GLN A 10 26.77 -22.88 -7.04
CA GLN A 10 25.93 -23.33 -5.93
C GLN A 10 26.47 -22.85 -4.57
N ALA A 11 27.78 -22.96 -4.34
CA ALA A 11 28.40 -22.48 -3.10
C ALA A 11 28.31 -20.95 -2.96
N GLN A 12 28.48 -20.18 -4.04
CA GLN A 12 28.31 -18.73 -4.03
C GLN A 12 26.87 -18.33 -3.69
N VAL A 13 25.87 -19.08 -4.18
CA VAL A 13 24.47 -18.82 -3.84
C VAL A 13 24.16 -19.26 -2.41
N ALA A 14 24.65 -20.43 -1.98
CA ALA A 14 24.39 -20.98 -0.64
C ALA A 14 25.10 -20.23 0.49
N ALA A 15 26.24 -19.60 0.20
CA ALA A 15 26.97 -18.78 1.18
C ALA A 15 26.34 -17.40 1.40
N ARG A 16 25.35 -17.01 0.58
CA ARG A 16 24.68 -15.72 0.71
C ARG A 16 23.66 -15.74 1.83
N GLY A 17 23.76 -14.74 2.69
CA GLY A 17 22.71 -14.45 3.66
C GLY A 17 21.49 -13.81 2.99
N PRO A 18 20.35 -13.69 3.73
CA PRO A 18 19.10 -13.13 3.20
C PRO A 18 19.21 -11.70 2.67
N GLN A 19 20.25 -10.97 3.07
CA GLN A 19 20.50 -9.57 2.72
C GLN A 19 21.61 -9.40 1.68
N ASP A 20 22.35 -10.46 1.36
CA ASP A 20 23.42 -10.39 0.36
C ASP A 20 22.85 -10.60 -1.04
N LEU A 21 22.49 -9.48 -1.66
CA LEU A 21 21.93 -9.46 -2.99
C LEU A 21 22.98 -9.18 -4.06
N GLN A 22 24.28 -9.03 -3.76
CA GLN A 22 25.33 -8.64 -4.72
C GLN A 22 25.30 -9.45 -6.03
N PRO A 23 25.66 -8.89 -7.19
CA PRO A 23 25.58 -9.65 -8.43
C PRO A 23 26.54 -10.84 -8.36
N LEU A 24 26.12 -12.00 -8.87
CA LEU A 24 27.00 -13.13 -9.12
C LEU A 24 27.99 -12.76 -10.23
N VAL A 25 29.25 -13.10 -10.02
CA VAL A 25 30.31 -12.88 -11.00
C VAL A 25 30.50 -14.16 -11.80
N PRO A 26 30.28 -14.14 -13.13
CA PRO A 26 30.53 -15.32 -13.95
C PRO A 26 32.05 -15.62 -13.99
N GLU A 27 32.44 -16.81 -13.54
CA GLU A 27 33.84 -17.28 -13.66
C GLU A 27 34.16 -17.64 -15.12
N ALA A 28 35.17 -16.99 -15.71
CA ALA A 28 35.74 -17.45 -16.98
C ALA A 28 36.51 -18.77 -16.78
N PRO A 29 36.42 -19.76 -17.69
CA PRO A 29 35.96 -19.68 -19.09
C PRO A 29 34.55 -20.23 -19.38
N HIS A 30 33.73 -20.52 -18.36
CA HIS A 30 32.48 -21.30 -18.50
C HIS A 30 31.30 -20.45 -19.01
N ARG A 31 31.34 -20.13 -20.31
CA ARG A 31 30.35 -19.28 -20.99
C ARG A 31 28.96 -19.89 -21.03
N GLU A 32 28.83 -21.21 -20.89
CA GLU A 32 27.54 -21.93 -20.91
C GLU A 32 26.65 -21.56 -19.72
N LEU A 33 27.25 -21.15 -18.60
CA LEU A 33 26.52 -20.75 -17.38
C LEU A 33 26.07 -19.29 -17.40
N ARG A 34 26.52 -18.51 -18.39
CA ARG A 34 26.26 -17.08 -18.47
C ARG A 34 24.76 -16.72 -18.51
N PRO A 35 23.90 -17.39 -19.31
CA PRO A 35 22.46 -17.10 -19.30
C PRO A 35 21.79 -17.33 -17.94
N LEU A 36 22.24 -18.34 -17.19
CA LEU A 36 21.74 -18.62 -15.84
C LEU A 36 22.20 -17.56 -14.84
N VAL A 37 23.48 -17.18 -14.88
CA VAL A 37 24.04 -16.10 -14.04
C VAL A 37 23.33 -14.79 -14.31
N ASP A 38 23.09 -14.45 -15.58
CA ASP A 38 22.38 -13.23 -15.99
C ASP A 38 20.92 -13.25 -15.49
N ALA A 39 20.22 -14.39 -15.60
CA ALA A 39 18.86 -14.54 -15.08
C ALA A 39 18.79 -14.39 -13.56
N ILE A 40 19.73 -14.98 -12.81
CA ILE A 40 19.80 -14.83 -11.34
C ILE A 40 20.13 -13.38 -10.98
N ASN A 41 21.07 -12.74 -11.67
CA ASN A 41 21.41 -11.34 -11.45
C ASN A 41 20.22 -10.41 -11.69
N ALA A 42 19.44 -10.65 -12.74
CA ALA A 42 18.21 -9.90 -13.00
C ALA A 42 17.18 -10.08 -11.87
N LEU A 43 17.05 -11.28 -11.29
CA LEU A 43 16.18 -11.54 -10.14
C LEU A 43 16.67 -10.82 -8.88
N LEU A 44 17.97 -10.89 -8.59
CA LEU A 44 18.60 -10.19 -7.47
C LEU A 44 18.43 -8.67 -7.58
N GLU A 45 18.53 -8.12 -8.79
CA GLU A 45 18.32 -6.70 -9.06
C GLU A 45 16.87 -6.28 -8.79
N ARG A 46 15.90 -7.07 -9.27
CA ARG A 46 14.48 -6.85 -8.98
C ARG A 46 14.19 -6.87 -7.47
N LEU A 47 14.80 -7.82 -6.76
CA LEU A 47 14.65 -7.95 -5.30
C LEU A 47 15.27 -6.76 -4.56
N ARG A 48 16.47 -6.31 -4.93
CA ARG A 48 17.08 -5.09 -4.36
C ARG A 48 16.21 -3.87 -4.56
N ALA A 49 15.72 -3.67 -5.78
CA ALA A 49 14.87 -2.55 -6.11
C ALA A 49 13.57 -2.59 -5.28
N SER A 50 13.02 -3.77 -5.00
CA SER A 50 11.84 -3.92 -4.11
C SER A 50 12.14 -3.56 -2.67
N GLN A 51 13.21 -4.11 -2.08
CA GLN A 51 13.57 -3.77 -0.70
C GLN A 51 13.89 -2.29 -0.53
N GLN A 52 14.50 -1.65 -1.51
CA GLN A 52 14.78 -0.22 -1.47
C GLN A 52 13.49 0.62 -1.50
N ARG A 53 12.52 0.24 -2.34
CA ARG A 53 11.20 0.90 -2.37
C ARG A 53 10.46 0.75 -1.05
N GLU A 54 10.45 -0.44 -0.47
CA GLU A 54 9.81 -0.71 0.83
C GLU A 54 10.43 0.15 1.94
N ARG A 55 11.76 0.21 2.02
CA ARG A 55 12.47 1.05 3.00
C ARG A 55 12.14 2.53 2.84
N GLN A 56 12.10 3.03 1.61
CA GLN A 56 11.77 4.42 1.33
C GLN A 56 10.32 4.72 1.74
N LEU A 57 9.38 3.84 1.41
CA LEU A 57 7.98 3.96 1.79
C LEU A 57 7.79 4.00 3.31
N ILE A 58 8.50 3.14 4.06
CA ILE A 58 8.48 3.15 5.53
C ILE A 58 9.07 4.45 6.08
N ALA A 59 10.15 4.97 5.49
CA ALA A 59 10.76 6.22 5.92
C ALA A 59 9.82 7.40 5.68
N ASP A 60 9.19 7.48 4.51
CA ASP A 60 8.24 8.53 4.14
C ASP A 60 7.01 8.47 5.04
N ALA A 61 6.46 7.27 5.27
CA ALA A 61 5.37 7.02 6.22
C ALA A 61 5.67 7.56 7.62
N ALA A 62 6.84 7.20 8.16
CA ALA A 62 7.24 7.61 9.50
C ALA A 62 7.38 9.14 9.58
N HIS A 63 7.93 9.78 8.55
CA HIS A 63 8.06 11.22 8.49
C HIS A 63 6.70 11.93 8.44
N GLU A 64 5.81 11.46 7.56
CA GLU A 64 4.48 12.04 7.39
C GLU A 64 3.58 11.83 8.60
N LEU A 65 3.72 10.73 9.33
CA LEU A 65 2.99 10.47 10.59
C LEU A 65 3.51 11.30 11.76
N ARG A 66 4.81 11.63 11.80
CA ARG A 66 5.40 12.40 12.90
C ARG A 66 4.74 13.77 13.06
N THR A 67 4.40 14.42 11.95
CA THR A 67 3.79 15.75 11.92
C THR A 67 2.40 15.79 12.58
N PRO A 68 1.38 15.02 12.14
CA PRO A 68 0.07 15.00 12.77
C PRO A 68 0.14 14.51 14.22
N LEU A 69 0.98 13.52 14.55
CA LEU A 69 1.16 13.06 15.93
C LEU A 69 1.72 14.16 16.84
N THR A 70 2.67 14.96 16.36
CA THR A 70 3.21 16.10 17.13
C THR A 70 2.15 17.16 17.36
N ALA A 71 1.37 17.51 16.33
CA ALA A 71 0.28 18.48 16.43
C ALA A 71 -0.81 18.01 17.42
N MET A 72 -1.19 16.73 17.35
CA MET A 72 -2.14 16.11 18.27
C MET A 72 -1.62 16.18 19.70
N ARG A 73 -0.36 15.82 19.94
CA ARG A 73 0.25 15.88 21.26
C ARG A 73 0.19 17.30 21.85
N ILE A 74 0.54 18.33 21.08
CA ILE A 74 0.47 19.73 21.54
C ILE A 74 -0.97 20.12 21.90
N SER A 75 -1.94 19.73 21.07
CA SER A 75 -3.37 20.03 21.34
C SER A 75 -3.90 19.28 22.57
N ALA A 76 -3.45 18.04 22.79
CA ALA A 76 -3.79 17.27 23.99
C ALA A 76 -3.15 17.85 25.26
N GLU A 77 -1.90 18.30 25.20
CA GLU A 77 -1.23 18.96 26.32
C GLU A 77 -1.95 20.26 26.72
N ALA A 78 -2.39 21.06 25.73
CA ALA A 78 -3.12 22.30 25.96
C ALA A 78 -4.57 22.11 26.45
N LEU A 79 -5.19 20.96 26.19
CA LEU A 79 -6.54 20.63 26.72
C LEU A 79 -6.55 20.40 28.24
N GLY A 80 -5.38 20.19 28.86
CA GLY A 80 -5.24 20.05 30.31
C GLY A 80 -5.30 21.37 31.08
N GLU A 81 -5.32 22.52 30.39
CA GLU A 81 -5.34 23.84 31.00
C GLU A 81 -6.77 24.30 31.34
N HIS A 82 -6.92 25.13 32.38
CA HIS A 82 -8.22 25.77 32.67
C HIS A 82 -8.57 26.71 31.51
N ASP A 83 -9.82 26.64 31.03
CA ASP A 83 -10.34 27.42 29.89
C ASP A 83 -9.79 27.02 28.50
N ALA A 84 -9.46 25.73 28.32
CA ALA A 84 -9.02 25.20 27.03
C ALA A 84 -10.00 25.51 25.88
N PRO A 85 -9.55 26.13 24.78
CA PRO A 85 -10.40 26.43 23.64
C PRO A 85 -10.99 25.16 23.00
N PRO A 86 -12.27 25.16 22.61
CA PRO A 86 -12.90 24.01 21.94
C PRO A 86 -12.20 23.63 20.62
N GLU A 87 -11.51 24.58 19.99
CA GLU A 87 -10.69 24.40 18.78
C GLU A 87 -9.56 23.37 18.97
N LEU A 88 -9.08 23.15 20.20
CA LEU A 88 -8.04 22.15 20.48
C LEU A 88 -8.53 20.72 20.28
N MET A 89 -9.79 20.44 20.65
CA MET A 89 -10.41 19.14 20.40
C MET A 89 -10.60 18.90 18.90
N ASP A 90 -11.00 19.93 18.18
CA ASP A 90 -11.15 19.91 16.72
C ASP A 90 -9.79 19.70 16.01
N ASN A 91 -8.71 20.32 16.52
CA ASN A 91 -7.34 20.06 16.07
C ASN A 91 -6.90 18.60 16.29
N LEU A 92 -7.24 18.01 17.44
CA LEU A 92 -6.98 16.60 17.73
C LEU A 92 -7.68 15.67 16.74
N LEU A 93 -8.97 15.91 16.49
CA LEU A 93 -9.76 15.10 15.57
C LEU A 93 -9.23 15.19 14.15
N ARG A 94 -8.88 16.39 13.67
CA ARG A 94 -8.22 16.59 12.37
C ARG A 94 -6.88 15.85 12.25
N GLY A 95 -6.06 15.90 13.31
CA GLY A 95 -4.80 15.19 13.37
C GLY A 95 -5.00 13.67 13.25
N ASN A 96 -5.99 13.13 13.96
CA ASN A 96 -6.34 11.71 13.93
C ASN A 96 -6.84 11.26 12.55
N GLU A 97 -7.71 12.05 11.91
CA GLU A 97 -8.17 11.78 10.55
C GLU A 97 -7.02 11.78 9.54
N ARG A 98 -6.06 12.71 9.67
CA ARG A 98 -4.89 12.75 8.80
C ARG A 98 -4.01 11.52 8.99
N ALA A 99 -3.73 11.14 10.23
CA ALA A 99 -2.96 9.93 10.52
C ALA A 99 -3.66 8.67 9.99
N SER A 100 -4.98 8.56 10.18
CA SER A 100 -5.78 7.43 9.69
C SER A 100 -5.75 7.33 8.16
N ARG A 101 -5.86 8.45 7.44
CA ARG A 101 -5.74 8.49 5.97
C ARG A 101 -4.35 8.06 5.50
N LEU A 102 -3.29 8.51 6.15
CA LEU A 102 -1.92 8.10 5.83
C LEU A 102 -1.71 6.59 6.02
N VAL A 103 -2.17 6.04 7.15
CA VAL A 103 -2.14 4.58 7.39
C VAL A 103 -2.92 3.84 6.31
N GLY A 104 -4.09 4.32 5.93
CA GLY A 104 -4.89 3.75 4.85
C GLY A 104 -4.15 3.74 3.50
N GLN A 105 -3.48 4.84 3.14
CA GLN A 105 -2.68 4.93 1.91
C GLN A 105 -1.51 3.95 1.92
N LEU A 106 -0.81 3.82 3.05
CA LEU A 106 0.31 2.88 3.19
C LEU A 106 -0.14 1.43 3.07
N LEU A 107 -1.25 1.07 3.70
CA LEU A 107 -1.84 -0.28 3.57
C LEU A 107 -2.23 -0.58 2.11
N LYS A 108 -2.80 0.40 1.38
CA LYS A 108 -3.12 0.26 -0.05
C LYS A 108 -1.85 0.05 -0.89
N LEU A 109 -0.79 0.82 -0.64
CA LEU A 109 0.48 0.69 -1.35
C LEU A 109 1.15 -0.67 -1.09
N MET A 110 1.21 -1.13 0.16
CA MET A 110 1.79 -2.44 0.50
C MET A 110 1.02 -3.60 -0.14
N ARG A 111 -0.32 -3.52 -0.20
CA ARG A 111 -1.15 -4.50 -0.92
C ARG A 111 -0.88 -4.48 -2.43
N SER A 112 -0.66 -3.30 -3.02
CA SER A 112 -0.38 -3.19 -4.45
C SER A 112 0.99 -3.76 -4.86
N ASP A 113 2.02 -3.64 -4.02
CA ASP A 113 3.36 -4.18 -4.34
C ASP A 113 3.40 -5.71 -4.15
N ALA A 114 2.56 -6.26 -3.25
CA ALA A 114 2.36 -7.70 -3.09
C ALA A 114 1.58 -8.35 -4.24
N ARG A 115 0.71 -7.59 -4.94
CA ARG A 115 -0.10 -8.06 -6.09
C ARG A 115 0.62 -7.91 -7.45
N ARG A 116 1.95 -8.02 -7.47
CA ARG A 116 2.70 -8.19 -8.73
C ARG A 116 2.54 -9.57 -9.35
N ASP A 117 2.03 -10.54 -8.60
CA ASP A 117 1.41 -11.74 -9.15
C ASP A 117 0.03 -11.37 -9.67
N GLU A 118 -0.30 -11.81 -10.89
CA GLU A 118 -1.52 -11.42 -11.63
C GLU A 118 -2.74 -11.29 -10.70
N PRO A 119 -3.45 -10.13 -10.71
CA PRO A 119 -4.62 -9.98 -9.87
C PRO A 119 -5.60 -11.12 -10.19
N LEU A 120 -6.05 -11.84 -9.15
CA LEU A 120 -7.11 -12.84 -9.26
C LEU A 120 -8.42 -12.11 -9.57
N LEU A 121 -8.59 -11.69 -10.82
CA LEU A 121 -9.76 -10.97 -11.30
C LEU A 121 -10.96 -11.93 -11.30
N ALA A 122 -11.84 -11.74 -10.32
CA ALA A 122 -13.09 -12.46 -10.21
C ALA A 122 -14.23 -11.61 -10.80
N PRO A 123 -15.34 -12.25 -11.25
CA PRO A 123 -16.57 -11.54 -11.52
C PRO A 123 -17.07 -10.82 -10.26
N VAL A 124 -17.33 -9.52 -10.35
CA VAL A 124 -17.88 -8.67 -9.29
C VAL A 124 -19.15 -8.00 -9.80
N ALA A 125 -20.28 -8.27 -9.15
CA ALA A 125 -21.54 -7.59 -9.42
C ALA A 125 -21.45 -6.14 -8.90
N LEU A 126 -21.30 -5.17 -9.81
CA LEU A 126 -21.03 -3.78 -9.43
C LEU A 126 -22.18 -3.15 -8.67
N HIS A 127 -23.42 -3.47 -9.07
CA HIS A 127 -24.61 -2.92 -8.44
C HIS A 127 -24.70 -3.30 -6.96
N GLU A 128 -24.49 -4.57 -6.62
CA GLU A 128 -24.47 -5.05 -5.24
C GLU A 128 -23.35 -4.39 -4.44
N LEU A 129 -22.15 -4.26 -5.03
CA LEU A 129 -21.04 -3.58 -4.38
C LEU A 129 -21.37 -2.12 -4.09
N LEU A 130 -21.93 -1.37 -5.05
CA LEU A 130 -22.29 0.04 -4.87
C LEU A 130 -23.40 0.22 -3.82
N GLN A 131 -24.42 -0.64 -3.83
CA GLN A 131 -25.47 -0.63 -2.80
C GLN A 131 -24.90 -0.84 -1.41
N GLU A 132 -24.05 -1.87 -1.26
CA GLU A 132 -23.39 -2.21 0.00
C GLU A 132 -22.54 -1.03 0.51
N ARG A 133 -21.77 -0.40 -0.38
CA ARG A 133 -20.91 0.73 -0.01
C ARG A 133 -21.72 1.99 0.31
N LEU A 134 -22.70 2.37 -0.51
CA LEU A 134 -23.49 3.58 -0.28
C LEU A 134 -24.28 3.52 1.04
N ALA A 135 -24.74 2.33 1.44
CA ALA A 135 -25.40 2.12 2.73
C ALA A 135 -24.52 2.56 3.91
N ASP A 136 -23.21 2.28 3.86
CA ASP A 136 -22.24 2.68 4.90
C ASP A 136 -22.09 4.22 5.00
N PHE A 137 -22.39 4.95 3.92
CA PHE A 137 -22.22 6.40 3.82
C PHE A 137 -23.49 7.24 4.01
N VAL A 138 -24.68 6.63 4.11
CA VAL A 138 -25.95 7.35 4.30
C VAL A 138 -25.92 8.28 5.53
N VAL A 139 -25.46 7.76 6.68
CA VAL A 139 -25.41 8.54 7.93
C VAL A 139 -24.36 9.67 7.86
N PRO A 140 -23.11 9.42 7.43
CA PRO A 140 -22.13 10.49 7.21
C PRO A 140 -22.61 11.58 6.25
N ALA A 141 -23.19 11.21 5.11
CA ALA A 141 -23.67 12.17 4.11
C ALA A 141 -24.82 13.03 4.65
N GLY A 142 -25.77 12.42 5.35
CA GLY A 142 -26.90 13.14 5.97
C GLY A 142 -26.47 14.19 7.01
N ARG A 143 -25.35 13.98 7.71
CA ARG A 143 -24.81 14.97 8.67
C ARG A 143 -24.34 16.27 8.03
N VAL A 144 -23.96 16.23 6.75
CA VAL A 144 -23.53 17.40 5.98
C VAL A 144 -24.57 17.85 4.96
N GLY A 145 -25.79 17.29 5.02
CA GLY A 145 -26.89 17.65 4.11
C GLY A 145 -26.73 17.15 2.69
N VAL A 146 -25.90 16.11 2.47
CA VAL A 146 -25.72 15.47 1.16
C VAL A 146 -26.64 14.26 1.07
N GLU A 147 -27.39 14.17 -0.03
CA GLU A 147 -28.22 13.02 -0.36
C GLU A 147 -27.46 12.09 -1.32
N LEU A 148 -27.46 10.79 -1.04
CA LEU A 148 -26.83 9.78 -1.86
C LEU A 148 -27.90 8.99 -2.62
N GLU A 149 -27.84 9.05 -3.95
CA GLU A 149 -28.72 8.30 -4.84
C GLU A 149 -27.90 7.35 -5.72
N LEU A 150 -28.34 6.09 -5.79
CA LEU A 150 -27.83 5.11 -6.74
C LEU A 150 -28.81 4.99 -7.91
N ASP A 151 -28.61 5.80 -8.94
CA ASP A 151 -29.32 5.61 -10.21
C ASP A 151 -28.52 4.65 -11.11
N SER A 152 -29.10 3.48 -11.37
CA SER A 152 -28.52 2.53 -12.32
C SER A 152 -29.60 1.78 -13.09
N GLN A 153 -29.52 1.80 -14.42
CA GLN A 153 -30.39 1.02 -15.29
C GLN A 153 -29.81 -0.36 -15.65
N ALA A 154 -28.55 -0.62 -15.30
CA ALA A 154 -27.85 -1.86 -15.57
C ALA A 154 -27.18 -2.40 -14.30
N ALA A 155 -27.10 -3.74 -14.19
CA ALA A 155 -26.34 -4.44 -13.15
C ALA A 155 -25.09 -5.09 -13.77
N PRO A 156 -24.07 -4.31 -14.17
CA PRO A 156 -22.90 -4.85 -14.84
C PRO A 156 -22.09 -5.71 -13.87
N THR A 157 -21.59 -6.82 -14.39
CA THR A 157 -20.56 -7.61 -13.73
C THR A 157 -19.22 -7.28 -14.38
N LEU A 158 -18.24 -6.85 -13.59
CA LEU A 158 -16.88 -6.60 -14.08
C LEU A 158 -15.92 -7.67 -13.57
N ARG A 159 -14.86 -7.93 -14.33
CA ARG A 159 -13.73 -8.71 -13.83
C ARG A 159 -12.81 -7.76 -13.08
N GLY A 160 -12.73 -7.93 -11.78
CA GLY A 160 -12.04 -7.00 -10.89
C GLY A 160 -11.69 -7.65 -9.57
N GLU A 161 -10.89 -6.94 -8.79
CA GLU A 161 -10.65 -7.31 -7.41
C GLU A 161 -11.63 -6.55 -6.51
N ARG A 162 -12.49 -7.30 -5.80
CA ARG A 162 -13.57 -6.71 -4.99
C ARG A 162 -13.05 -5.66 -4.02
N GLU A 163 -11.99 -5.96 -3.26
CA GLU A 163 -11.41 -5.00 -2.31
C GLU A 163 -10.90 -3.71 -2.97
N ALA A 164 -10.29 -3.81 -4.15
CA ALA A 164 -9.78 -2.64 -4.86
C ALA A 164 -10.93 -1.74 -5.33
N LEU A 165 -12.02 -2.35 -5.81
CA LEU A 165 -13.24 -1.64 -6.20
C LEU A 165 -13.96 -1.03 -5.00
N THR A 166 -14.07 -1.76 -3.87
CA THR A 166 -14.56 -1.24 -2.58
C THR A 166 -13.80 0.02 -2.21
N SER A 167 -12.47 -0.06 -2.12
CA SER A 167 -11.62 1.07 -1.77
C SER A 167 -11.75 2.25 -2.75
N LEU A 168 -11.95 1.97 -4.04
CA LEU A 168 -12.16 3.01 -5.04
C LEU A 168 -13.50 3.72 -4.84
N VAL A 169 -14.58 2.96 -4.64
CA VAL A 169 -15.91 3.50 -4.36
C VAL A 169 -15.91 4.33 -3.08
N ASP A 170 -15.35 3.79 -1.99
CA ASP A 170 -15.27 4.49 -0.70
C ASP A 170 -14.53 5.83 -0.87
N ASN A 171 -13.38 5.83 -1.56
CA ASN A 171 -12.64 7.06 -1.82
C ASN A 171 -13.44 8.09 -2.65
N LEU A 172 -14.21 7.64 -3.65
CA LEU A 172 -15.00 8.54 -4.49
C LEU A 172 -16.18 9.15 -3.71
N VAL A 173 -16.91 8.32 -2.96
CA VAL A 173 -18.06 8.76 -2.15
C VAL A 173 -17.60 9.68 -1.02
N GLU A 174 -16.53 9.32 -0.32
CA GLU A 174 -15.97 10.13 0.76
C GLU A 174 -15.48 11.50 0.24
N ASN A 175 -14.91 11.56 -0.97
CA ASN A 175 -14.59 12.82 -1.63
C ASN A 175 -15.84 13.61 -2.02
N ALA A 176 -16.87 12.97 -2.57
CA ALA A 176 -18.12 13.63 -2.97
C ALA A 176 -18.93 14.20 -1.79
N ILE A 177 -18.84 13.56 -0.61
CA ILE A 177 -19.46 14.08 0.62
C ILE A 177 -18.69 15.30 1.14
N LYS A 178 -17.38 15.35 0.90
CA LYS A 178 -16.48 16.37 1.43
C LYS A 178 -16.39 17.64 0.58
N TYR A 179 -16.56 17.52 -0.73
CA TYR A 179 -16.33 18.60 -1.72
C TYR A 179 -17.57 18.82 -2.58
#